data_AF-A0A822DUG9-F1
#
_entry.id   AF-A0A822DUG9-F1
#
_cell.length_a   1.000
_cell.length_b   1.000
_cell.length_c   1.000
_cell.angle_alpha   90.00
_cell.angle_beta   90.00
_cell.angle_gamma   90.00
#
_symmetry.space_group_name_H-M   'P 1'
#
loop_
_entity.id
_entity.type
_entity.pdbx_description
1 polymer ?
#
loop_
_entity_poly.entity_id
_entity_poly.type
_entity_poly.pdbx_seq_one_letter_code
_entity_poly.pdbx_strand_id
1 'polypeptide(L)'
;MKCINEISADNRRFAKETNIDQLYDEIIQNKDIFHLAINPQLASVIAAVYNQCESQLPEKRIDLYEKAIETMIERLVKLYIDSPTNYLDNNFQLNTTMLWSILQQIAEYLHSKVEGLSEEMLKKIIRECLLNHQKEALQILEDNIDELITKLVDIFKYQAGLLNEFGHNSFRFIHRTFQEYLAAKNIIIRYGIEQSEDMIYDNIHKKINIPNWRVPLSMTLGIL
;
A
#
# COMPACT_ATOMS: atom_id res chain seq x y z
N MET A 1 9.26 -46.15 -1.32
CA MET A 1 9.58 -44.71 -1.12
C MET A 1 8.98 -43.77 -2.19
N LYS A 2 8.13 -44.27 -3.14
CA LYS A 2 7.41 -43.42 -4.12
C LYS A 2 6.03 -42.92 -3.64
N CYS A 3 5.32 -43.69 -2.81
CA CYS A 3 3.94 -43.36 -2.40
C CYS A 3 3.78 -42.16 -1.45
N ILE A 4 4.83 -41.76 -0.73
CA ILE A 4 4.74 -40.65 0.26
C ILE A 4 4.80 -39.27 -0.44
N ASN A 5 5.50 -39.18 -1.58
CA ASN A 5 5.61 -37.93 -2.32
C ASN A 5 4.35 -37.60 -3.14
N GLU A 6 3.66 -38.61 -3.67
CA GLU A 6 2.40 -38.45 -4.42
C GLU A 6 1.25 -37.98 -3.52
N ILE A 7 1.11 -38.56 -2.31
CA ILE A 7 0.08 -38.14 -1.34
C ILE A 7 0.30 -36.68 -0.87
N SER A 8 1.54 -36.22 -0.74
CA SER A 8 1.84 -34.83 -0.34
C SER A 8 1.58 -33.80 -1.45
N ALA A 9 1.62 -34.24 -2.71
CA ALA A 9 1.35 -33.41 -3.87
C ALA A 9 -0.16 -33.36 -4.14
N ASP A 10 -0.87 -34.48 -3.98
CA ASP A 10 -2.33 -34.54 -4.06
C ASP A 10 -3.00 -33.78 -2.90
N ASN A 11 -2.52 -33.92 -1.66
CA ASN A 11 -3.06 -33.12 -0.54
C ASN A 11 -2.84 -31.61 -0.72
N ARG A 12 -1.73 -31.20 -1.35
CA ARG A 12 -1.48 -29.78 -1.67
C ARG A 12 -2.30 -29.27 -2.85
N ARG A 13 -2.65 -30.13 -3.79
CA ARG A 13 -3.56 -29.81 -4.90
C ARG A 13 -4.99 -29.72 -4.42
N PHE A 14 -5.47 -30.72 -3.68
CA PHE A 14 -6.79 -30.70 -3.04
C PHE A 14 -6.96 -29.48 -2.12
N ALA A 15 -5.99 -29.19 -1.24
CA ALA A 15 -6.10 -28.01 -0.37
C ALA A 15 -6.11 -26.67 -1.15
N LYS A 16 -5.42 -26.59 -2.30
CA LYS A 16 -5.47 -25.41 -3.18
C LYS A 16 -6.79 -25.32 -3.95
N GLU A 17 -7.30 -26.44 -4.44
CA GLU A 17 -8.57 -26.52 -5.17
C GLU A 17 -9.75 -26.17 -4.26
N THR A 18 -9.80 -26.73 -3.03
CA THR A 18 -10.80 -26.37 -2.03
C THR A 18 -10.74 -24.88 -1.63
N ASN A 19 -9.55 -24.30 -1.56
CA ASN A 19 -9.36 -22.88 -1.22
C ASN A 19 -9.82 -21.96 -2.37
N ILE A 20 -9.59 -22.35 -3.63
CA ILE A 20 -10.07 -21.61 -4.81
C ILE A 20 -11.59 -21.69 -4.94
N ASP A 21 -12.20 -22.84 -4.67
CA ASP A 21 -13.65 -23.02 -4.75
C ASP A 21 -14.37 -22.20 -3.66
N GLN A 22 -13.84 -22.19 -2.43
CA GLN A 22 -14.35 -21.34 -1.36
C GLN A 22 -14.21 -19.84 -1.67
N LEU A 23 -13.07 -19.42 -2.25
CA LEU A 23 -12.87 -18.04 -2.72
C LEU A 23 -13.89 -17.66 -3.78
N TYR A 24 -14.13 -18.56 -4.73
CA TYR A 24 -15.07 -18.34 -5.81
C TYR A 24 -16.50 -18.22 -5.30
N ASP A 25 -16.89 -19.06 -4.34
CA ASP A 25 -18.21 -19.01 -3.70
C ASP A 25 -18.40 -17.72 -2.89
N GLU A 26 -17.41 -17.27 -2.14
CA GLU A 26 -17.48 -15.99 -1.41
C GLU A 26 -17.57 -14.78 -2.37
N ILE A 27 -16.81 -14.80 -3.47
CA ILE A 27 -16.87 -13.77 -4.52
C ILE A 27 -18.26 -13.73 -5.16
N ILE A 28 -18.89 -14.88 -5.42
CA ILE A 28 -20.21 -14.94 -6.06
C ILE A 28 -21.32 -14.52 -5.09
N GLN A 29 -21.21 -14.87 -3.82
CA GLN A 29 -22.24 -14.54 -2.82
C GLN A 29 -22.23 -13.06 -2.45
N ASN A 30 -21.06 -12.39 -2.47
CA ASN A 30 -20.98 -10.96 -2.25
C ASN A 30 -21.02 -10.19 -3.58
N LYS A 31 -22.18 -9.65 -3.95
CA LYS A 31 -22.37 -8.88 -5.20
C LYS A 31 -21.38 -7.73 -5.37
N ASP A 32 -20.96 -7.08 -4.29
CA ASP A 32 -19.96 -6.02 -4.34
C ASP A 32 -18.57 -6.56 -4.65
N ILE A 33 -18.20 -7.76 -4.21
CA ILE A 33 -16.94 -8.40 -4.56
C ILE A 33 -17.01 -9.08 -5.94
N PHE A 34 -18.16 -9.63 -6.31
CA PHE A 34 -18.42 -10.21 -7.63
C PHE A 34 -18.12 -9.20 -8.74
N HIS A 35 -18.64 -7.98 -8.61
CA HIS A 35 -18.37 -6.90 -9.56
C HIS A 35 -16.90 -6.42 -9.55
N LEU A 36 -16.07 -6.79 -8.56
CA LEU A 36 -14.61 -6.57 -8.59
C LEU A 36 -13.90 -7.65 -9.40
N ALA A 37 -14.24 -8.92 -9.17
CA ALA A 37 -13.60 -10.06 -9.80
C ALA A 37 -13.80 -10.12 -11.33
N ILE A 38 -14.87 -9.50 -11.84
CA ILE A 38 -15.13 -9.34 -13.28
C ILE A 38 -14.09 -8.39 -13.94
N ASN A 39 -13.38 -7.57 -13.17
CA ASN A 39 -12.27 -6.77 -13.67
C ASN A 39 -10.96 -7.58 -13.49
N PRO A 40 -10.29 -8.02 -14.58
CA PRO A 40 -9.14 -8.94 -14.53
C PRO A 40 -7.97 -8.45 -13.66
N GLN A 41 -7.89 -7.13 -13.45
CA GLN A 41 -6.90 -6.46 -12.61
C GLN A 41 -7.18 -6.59 -11.11
N LEU A 42 -8.43 -6.83 -10.70
CA LEU A 42 -8.84 -6.90 -9.29
C LEU A 42 -8.99 -8.33 -8.77
N ALA A 43 -9.19 -9.30 -9.65
CA ALA A 43 -9.16 -10.73 -9.30
C ALA A 43 -7.82 -11.14 -8.66
N SER A 44 -6.70 -10.56 -9.11
CA SER A 44 -5.36 -10.81 -8.54
C SER A 44 -5.21 -10.25 -7.12
N VAL A 45 -5.82 -9.10 -6.84
CA VAL A 45 -5.83 -8.48 -5.50
C VAL A 45 -6.70 -9.29 -4.55
N ILE A 46 -7.90 -9.70 -5.00
CA ILE A 46 -8.80 -10.55 -4.23
C ILE A 46 -8.14 -11.89 -3.87
N ALA A 47 -7.48 -12.54 -4.85
CA ALA A 47 -6.76 -13.79 -4.62
C ALA A 47 -5.56 -13.64 -3.66
N ALA A 48 -4.86 -12.50 -3.70
CA ALA A 48 -3.76 -12.22 -2.78
C ALA A 48 -4.26 -11.99 -1.34
N VAL A 49 -5.36 -11.27 -1.16
CA VAL A 49 -5.97 -10.98 0.14
C VAL A 49 -6.56 -12.24 0.77
N TYR A 50 -7.27 -13.05 -0.02
CA TYR A 50 -7.88 -14.30 0.47
C TYR A 50 -6.85 -15.31 0.99
N ASN A 51 -5.70 -15.45 0.31
CA ASN A 51 -4.61 -16.32 0.74
C ASN A 51 -3.91 -15.82 2.03
N GLN A 52 -4.05 -14.55 2.39
CA GLN A 52 -3.41 -13.94 3.54
C GLN A 52 -4.36 -13.78 4.74
N CYS A 53 -5.68 -13.69 4.52
CA CYS A 53 -6.70 -13.47 5.55
C CYS A 53 -7.47 -14.75 5.92
N GLU A 54 -6.78 -15.88 6.05
CA GLU A 54 -7.33 -17.17 6.52
C GLU A 54 -8.68 -17.59 5.87
N SER A 55 -8.90 -17.25 4.59
CA SER A 55 -10.11 -17.60 3.84
C SER A 55 -11.39 -16.86 4.26
N GLN A 56 -11.31 -15.56 4.59
CA GLN A 56 -12.49 -14.70 4.73
C GLN A 56 -12.30 -13.35 4.01
N LEU A 57 -13.24 -12.99 3.13
CA LEU A 57 -13.26 -11.69 2.47
C LEU A 57 -14.08 -10.63 3.25
N PRO A 58 -13.59 -9.37 3.36
CA PRO A 58 -14.35 -8.27 3.96
C PRO A 58 -15.64 -7.95 3.18
N GLU A 59 -16.68 -7.48 3.88
CA GLU A 59 -17.98 -7.16 3.25
C GLU A 59 -17.89 -6.01 2.23
N LYS A 60 -16.99 -5.03 2.47
CA LYS A 60 -16.81 -3.85 1.61
C LYS A 60 -15.47 -3.87 0.87
N ARG A 61 -15.47 -3.33 -0.35
CA ARG A 61 -14.29 -3.22 -1.21
C ARG A 61 -13.16 -2.38 -0.60
N ILE A 62 -13.53 -1.35 0.15
CA ILE A 62 -12.59 -0.42 0.80
C ILE A 62 -11.77 -1.16 1.85
N ASP A 63 -12.43 -2.00 2.66
CA ASP A 63 -11.80 -2.80 3.71
C ASP A 63 -10.83 -3.84 3.12
N LEU A 64 -11.18 -4.43 1.96
CA LEU A 64 -10.28 -5.33 1.23
C LEU A 64 -8.98 -4.61 0.80
N TYR A 65 -9.10 -3.40 0.24
CA TYR A 65 -7.92 -2.61 -0.15
C TYR A 65 -7.10 -2.21 1.06
N GLU A 66 -7.75 -1.78 2.14
CA GLU A 66 -7.09 -1.42 3.39
C GLU A 66 -6.23 -2.58 3.90
N LYS A 67 -6.83 -3.77 4.01
CA LYS A 67 -6.17 -4.96 4.52
C LYS A 67 -5.01 -5.40 3.63
N ALA A 68 -5.19 -5.37 2.31
CA ALA A 68 -4.13 -5.68 1.36
C ALA A 68 -2.92 -4.77 1.55
N ILE A 69 -3.16 -3.46 1.64
CA ILE A 69 -2.12 -2.45 1.76
C ILE A 69 -1.43 -2.56 3.13
N GLU A 70 -2.20 -2.79 4.20
CA GLU A 70 -1.67 -3.01 5.55
C GLU A 70 -0.67 -4.17 5.57
N THR A 71 -1.05 -5.35 5.07
CA THR A 71 -0.16 -6.52 5.03
C THR A 71 1.08 -6.28 4.17
N MET A 72 0.94 -5.55 3.05
CA MET A 72 2.09 -5.17 2.22
C MET A 72 3.04 -4.23 2.96
N ILE A 73 2.51 -3.25 3.71
CA ILE A 73 3.28 -2.32 4.53
C ILE A 73 4.01 -3.06 5.65
N GLU A 74 3.33 -3.94 6.38
CA GLU A 74 3.94 -4.76 7.44
C GLU A 74 5.11 -5.57 6.91
N ARG A 75 4.95 -6.18 5.73
CA ARG A 75 6.02 -6.92 5.06
C ARG A 75 7.21 -6.03 4.71
N LEU A 76 6.97 -4.82 4.17
CA LEU A 76 8.04 -3.89 3.82
C LEU A 76 8.78 -3.38 5.07
N VAL A 77 8.06 -3.10 6.15
CA VAL A 77 8.67 -2.73 7.45
C VAL A 77 9.51 -3.87 7.99
N LYS A 78 9.02 -5.11 7.92
CA LYS A 78 9.79 -6.29 8.34
C LYS A 78 11.07 -6.47 7.50
N LEU A 79 10.97 -6.32 6.18
CA LEU A 79 12.13 -6.38 5.29
C LEU A 79 13.16 -5.30 5.57
N TYR A 80 12.70 -4.10 5.95
CA TYR A 80 13.58 -3.05 6.44
C TYR A 80 14.30 -3.54 7.71
N ILE A 81 13.56 -3.93 8.76
CA ILE A 81 14.13 -4.36 10.06
C ILE A 81 15.12 -5.52 9.91
N ASP A 82 14.79 -6.53 9.11
CA ASP A 82 15.59 -7.74 8.92
C ASP A 82 16.81 -7.53 7.99
N SER A 83 16.99 -6.33 7.42
CA SER A 83 18.10 -6.05 6.50
C SER A 83 19.46 -6.14 7.22
N PRO A 84 20.45 -6.90 6.70
CA PRO A 84 21.79 -7.01 7.27
C PRO A 84 22.55 -5.69 7.36
N THR A 85 22.08 -4.62 6.72
CA THR A 85 22.67 -3.28 6.77
C THR A 85 22.03 -2.38 7.85
N ASN A 86 21.09 -2.90 8.64
CA ASN A 86 20.41 -2.17 9.72
C ASN A 86 21.08 -2.31 11.10
N TYR A 87 22.38 -2.61 11.13
CA TYR A 87 23.20 -2.50 12.36
C TYR A 87 23.40 -1.06 12.85
N LEU A 88 22.89 -0.06 12.12
CA LEU A 88 22.94 1.32 12.55
C LEU A 88 21.80 1.63 13.50
N ASP A 89 22.19 1.60 14.77
CA ASP A 89 21.81 2.50 15.84
C ASP A 89 20.32 2.52 16.22
N ASN A 90 20.07 2.12 17.47
CA ASN A 90 18.76 1.96 18.12
C ASN A 90 17.93 3.26 18.24
N ASN A 91 18.25 4.31 17.49
CA ASN A 91 17.73 5.67 17.67
C ASN A 91 16.58 6.01 16.70
N PHE A 92 16.46 5.35 15.55
CA PHE A 92 15.35 5.58 14.62
C PHE A 92 14.88 4.29 13.92
N GLN A 93 13.62 3.92 14.15
CA GLN A 93 13.01 2.72 13.55
C GLN A 93 11.82 3.10 12.67
N LEU A 94 11.87 2.70 11.39
CA LEU A 94 10.74 2.78 10.49
C LEU A 94 9.57 1.96 11.06
N ASN A 95 8.38 2.57 11.12
CA ASN A 95 7.15 1.89 11.52
C ASN A 95 6.08 1.94 10.43
N THR A 96 4.99 1.20 10.64
CA THR A 96 3.88 1.10 9.69
C THR A 96 3.20 2.45 9.46
N THR A 97 2.98 3.26 10.50
CA THR A 97 2.37 4.59 10.40
C THR A 97 3.18 5.55 9.52
N MET A 98 4.51 5.54 9.65
CA MET A 98 5.40 6.31 8.81
C MET A 98 5.29 5.87 7.35
N LEU A 99 5.30 4.55 7.09
CA LEU A 99 5.22 4.02 5.73
C LEU A 99 3.86 4.30 5.09
N TRP A 100 2.76 4.20 5.85
CA TRP A 100 1.42 4.63 5.43
C TRP A 100 1.44 6.08 4.97
N SER A 101 1.95 6.98 5.80
CA SER A 101 2.06 8.42 5.49
C SER A 101 2.88 8.68 4.23
N ILE A 102 4.03 8.03 4.08
CA ILE A 102 4.88 8.13 2.88
C ILE A 102 4.10 7.71 1.63
N LEU A 103 3.47 6.54 1.67
CA LEU A 103 2.73 5.98 0.53
C LEU A 103 1.49 6.80 0.16
N GLN A 104 0.78 7.36 1.15
CA GLN A 104 -0.35 8.27 0.94
C GLN A 104 0.08 9.55 0.21
N GLN A 105 1.20 10.15 0.60
CA GLN A 105 1.73 11.35 -0.06
C GLN A 105 2.24 11.04 -1.47
N ILE A 106 2.91 9.91 -1.66
CA ILE A 106 3.34 9.43 -2.99
C ILE A 106 2.12 9.21 -3.89
N ALA A 107 1.03 8.63 -3.35
CA ALA A 107 -0.21 8.39 -4.06
C ALA A 107 -0.87 9.68 -4.53
N GLU A 108 -1.04 10.68 -3.66
CA GLU A 108 -1.57 11.97 -4.05
C GLU A 108 -0.70 12.66 -5.12
N TYR A 109 0.63 12.63 -4.95
CA TYR A 109 1.55 13.22 -5.92
C TYR A 109 1.40 12.58 -7.31
N LEU A 110 1.52 11.25 -7.38
CA LEU A 110 1.39 10.48 -8.63
C LEU A 110 -0.02 10.58 -9.21
N HIS A 111 -1.04 10.85 -8.39
CA HIS A 111 -2.40 10.99 -8.88
C HIS A 111 -2.63 12.37 -9.49
N SER A 112 -1.98 13.40 -8.94
CA SER A 112 -2.03 14.78 -9.41
C SER A 112 -1.14 15.06 -10.63
N LYS A 113 -0.20 14.17 -10.95
CA LYS A 113 0.76 14.30 -12.05
C LYS A 113 0.50 13.24 -13.12
N VAL A 114 0.74 13.60 -14.38
CA VAL A 114 0.65 12.66 -15.52
C VAL A 114 1.93 11.84 -15.66
N GLU A 115 3.05 12.39 -15.19
CA GLU A 115 4.37 11.78 -15.26
C GLU A 115 4.64 10.84 -14.07
N GLY A 116 5.62 9.94 -14.24
CA GLY A 116 6.09 9.08 -13.16
C GLY A 116 6.80 9.87 -12.05
N LEU A 117 7.04 9.22 -10.91
CA LEU A 117 7.74 9.82 -9.79
C LEU A 117 9.25 9.63 -9.96
N SER A 118 10.01 10.70 -10.20
CA SER A 118 11.48 10.62 -10.21
C SER A 118 12.02 10.20 -8.84
N GLU A 119 13.18 9.56 -8.80
CA GLU A 119 13.88 9.25 -7.54
C GLU A 119 14.12 10.49 -6.66
N GLU A 120 14.51 11.63 -7.23
CA GLU A 120 14.74 12.87 -6.45
C GLU A 120 13.46 13.33 -5.74
N MET A 121 12.34 13.34 -6.45
CA MET A 121 11.04 13.67 -5.86
C MET A 121 10.60 12.63 -4.84
N LEU A 122 10.87 11.33 -5.07
CA LEU A 122 10.60 10.27 -4.09
C LEU A 122 11.35 10.56 -2.78
N LYS A 123 12.66 10.84 -2.87
CA LYS A 123 13.49 11.21 -1.71
C LYS A 123 12.94 12.43 -0.99
N LYS A 124 12.50 13.45 -1.73
CA LYS A 124 11.89 14.65 -1.17
C LYS A 124 10.62 14.35 -0.38
N ILE A 125 9.69 13.58 -0.95
CA ILE A 125 8.44 13.19 -0.26
C ILE A 125 8.74 12.39 1.00
N ILE A 126 9.64 11.40 0.92
CA ILE A 126 10.04 10.61 2.09
C ILE A 126 10.60 11.52 3.19
N ARG A 127 11.53 12.43 2.84
CA ARG A 127 12.12 13.38 3.78
C ARG A 127 11.06 14.23 4.47
N GLU A 128 10.14 14.82 3.71
CA GLU A 128 9.05 15.63 4.26
C GLU A 128 8.15 14.82 5.21
N CYS A 129 7.84 13.57 4.89
CA CYS A 129 7.06 12.70 5.77
C CYS A 129 7.79 12.39 7.08
N LEU A 130 9.08 12.02 7.00
CA LEU A 130 9.88 11.67 8.17
C LEU A 130 10.02 12.87 9.12
N LEU A 131 10.26 14.07 8.59
CA LEU A 131 10.35 15.30 9.38
C LEU A 131 9.02 15.65 10.07
N ASN A 132 7.88 15.44 9.41
CA ASN A 132 6.56 15.70 10.01
C ASN A 132 6.21 14.71 11.13
N HIS A 133 6.71 13.47 11.06
CA HIS A 133 6.56 12.46 12.12
C HIS A 133 7.45 12.72 13.34
N GLN A 134 8.44 13.61 13.25
CA GLN A 134 9.42 13.86 14.32
C GLN A 134 9.57 15.34 14.68
N LYS A 135 8.45 16.05 14.87
CA LYS A 135 8.47 17.46 15.31
C LYS A 135 9.25 17.71 16.60
N GLU A 136 9.48 16.69 17.44
CA GLU A 136 10.15 16.82 18.74
C GLU A 136 11.61 16.28 18.76
N ALA A 137 12.07 15.55 17.73
CA ALA A 137 13.38 14.89 17.71
C ALA A 137 14.34 15.41 16.61
N LEU A 138 14.25 16.71 16.31
CA LEU A 138 14.95 17.38 15.20
C LEU A 138 16.48 17.35 15.26
N GLN A 139 17.11 17.10 16.41
CA GLN A 139 18.58 17.18 16.56
C GLN A 139 19.32 15.86 16.30
N ILE A 140 18.66 14.71 16.35
CA ILE A 140 19.29 13.38 16.19
C ILE A 140 19.15 12.85 14.75
N LEU A 141 18.36 13.55 13.92
CA LEU A 141 17.87 13.03 12.66
C LEU A 141 18.75 13.38 11.44
N GLU A 142 19.43 14.53 11.44
CA GLU A 142 20.09 15.02 10.22
C GLU A 142 21.16 14.07 9.68
N ASP A 143 21.95 13.42 10.55
CA ASP A 143 23.03 12.54 10.11
C ASP A 143 22.55 11.19 9.59
N ASN A 144 21.35 10.73 9.99
CA ASN A 144 20.84 9.39 9.67
C ASN A 144 19.66 9.39 8.68
N ILE A 145 19.03 10.54 8.44
CA ILE A 145 17.83 10.63 7.59
C ILE A 145 18.14 10.26 6.13
N ASP A 146 19.29 10.66 5.61
CA ASP A 146 19.66 10.43 4.21
C ASP A 146 19.97 8.96 3.94
N GLU A 147 20.55 8.26 4.90
CA GLU A 147 20.77 6.83 4.80
C GLU A 147 19.43 6.07 4.86
N LEU A 148 18.54 6.44 5.80
CA LEU A 148 17.20 5.88 5.88
C LEU A 148 16.41 6.08 4.58
N ILE A 149 16.45 7.29 4.03
CA ILE A 149 15.81 7.61 2.74
C ILE A 149 16.39 6.71 1.64
N THR A 150 17.72 6.53 1.61
CA THR A 150 18.39 5.68 0.61
C THR A 150 17.92 4.22 0.73
N LYS A 151 17.87 3.68 1.96
CA LYS A 151 17.37 2.32 2.22
C LYS A 151 15.90 2.15 1.81
N LEU A 152 15.05 3.14 2.10
CA LEU A 152 13.64 3.13 1.69
C LEU A 152 13.49 3.15 0.16
N VAL A 153 14.29 3.96 -0.53
CA VAL A 153 14.33 3.97 -2.00
C VAL A 153 14.75 2.60 -2.52
N ASP A 154 15.79 1.97 -1.94
CA ASP A 154 16.24 0.64 -2.34
C ASP A 154 15.15 -0.43 -2.10
N ILE A 155 14.41 -0.34 -1.00
CA ILE A 155 13.25 -1.20 -0.77
C ILE A 155 12.22 -1.01 -1.89
N PHE A 156 11.85 0.23 -2.25
CA PHE A 156 10.90 0.46 -3.34
C PHE A 156 11.44 0.08 -4.73
N LYS A 157 12.77 0.07 -4.93
CA LYS A 157 13.38 -0.36 -6.20
C LYS A 157 13.42 -1.88 -6.34
N TYR A 158 13.91 -2.56 -5.31
CA TYR A 158 14.33 -3.96 -5.41
C TYR A 158 13.38 -4.95 -4.73
N GLN A 159 12.54 -4.49 -3.81
CA GLN A 159 11.54 -5.34 -3.16
C GLN A 159 10.20 -5.16 -3.88
N ALA A 160 9.81 -6.17 -4.66
CA ALA A 160 8.52 -6.17 -5.34
C ALA A 160 7.37 -6.03 -4.32
N GLY A 161 6.61 -4.93 -4.41
CA GLY A 161 5.58 -4.64 -3.44
C GLY A 161 4.56 -3.65 -3.96
N LEU A 162 4.36 -2.55 -3.22
CA LEU A 162 3.28 -1.61 -3.47
C LEU A 162 3.65 -0.53 -4.51
N LEU A 163 4.93 -0.14 -4.51
CA LEU A 163 5.55 0.86 -5.36
C LEU A 163 6.81 0.25 -5.97
N ASN A 164 6.98 0.34 -7.29
CA ASN A 164 8.11 -0.21 -8.02
C ASN A 164 8.72 0.83 -8.97
N GLU A 165 10.00 0.66 -9.29
CA GLU A 165 10.65 1.38 -10.39
C GLU A 165 10.18 0.85 -11.76
N PHE A 166 9.80 1.76 -12.66
CA PHE A 166 9.38 1.50 -14.03
C PHE A 166 10.21 2.34 -15.00
N GLY A 167 11.07 1.69 -15.79
CA GLY A 167 11.99 2.36 -16.71
C GLY A 167 13.18 2.96 -15.98
N HIS A 168 13.69 4.10 -16.46
CA HIS A 168 14.85 4.77 -15.85
C HIS A 168 14.38 5.71 -14.72
N ASN A 169 14.58 5.32 -13.45
CA ASN A 169 14.37 6.15 -12.25
C ASN A 169 12.95 6.75 -12.08
N SER A 170 11.92 6.05 -12.57
CA SER A 170 10.53 6.50 -12.46
C SER A 170 9.68 5.50 -11.68
N PHE A 171 9.22 5.87 -10.49
CA PHE A 171 8.41 5.03 -9.60
C PHE A 171 6.91 5.12 -9.90
N ARG A 172 6.21 3.99 -9.76
CA ARG A 172 4.76 3.86 -9.92
C ARG A 172 4.19 2.80 -8.99
N PHE A 173 2.93 2.94 -8.60
CA PHE A 173 2.23 1.86 -7.89
C PHE A 173 2.02 0.67 -8.82
N ILE A 174 2.10 -0.53 -8.25
CA ILE A 174 1.81 -1.76 -9.00
C ILE A 174 0.35 -1.82 -9.49
N HIS A 175 -0.56 -1.15 -8.78
CA HIS A 175 -1.98 -1.08 -9.11
C HIS A 175 -2.53 0.33 -8.93
N ARG A 176 -3.28 0.78 -9.94
CA ARG A 176 -3.96 2.07 -9.92
C ARG A 176 -4.97 2.17 -8.77
N THR A 177 -5.65 1.09 -8.43
CA THR A 177 -6.63 1.08 -7.33
C THR A 177 -5.98 1.33 -5.97
N PHE A 178 -4.79 0.78 -5.71
CA PHE A 178 -4.07 1.08 -4.47
C PHE A 178 -3.60 2.52 -4.42
N GLN A 179 -3.15 3.07 -5.56
CA GLN A 179 -2.85 4.48 -5.67
C GLN A 179 -4.09 5.34 -5.37
N GLU A 180 -5.25 4.99 -5.92
CA GLU A 180 -6.49 5.74 -5.71
C GLU A 180 -6.98 5.68 -4.26
N TYR A 181 -6.91 4.50 -3.65
CA TYR A 181 -7.24 4.32 -2.24
C TYR A 181 -6.32 5.11 -1.32
N LEU A 182 -5.01 5.05 -1.54
CA LEU A 182 -4.04 5.80 -0.75
C LEU A 182 -4.18 7.32 -0.93
N ALA A 183 -4.47 7.76 -2.15
CA ALA A 183 -4.78 9.17 -2.42
C ALA A 183 -6.08 9.61 -1.71
N ALA A 184 -7.09 8.74 -1.64
CA ALA A 184 -8.32 8.98 -0.91
C ALA A 184 -8.08 9.10 0.61
N LYS A 185 -7.28 8.20 1.18
CA LYS A 185 -6.87 8.26 2.60
C LYS A 185 -6.06 9.52 2.90
N ASN A 186 -5.20 9.99 1.98
CA ASN A 186 -4.39 11.20 2.19
C ASN A 186 -5.23 12.48 2.34
N ILE A 187 -6.47 12.48 1.84
CA ILE A 187 -7.41 13.60 2.03
C ILE A 187 -7.85 13.69 3.50
N ILE A 188 -8.01 12.54 4.16
CA ILE A 188 -8.52 12.40 5.54
C ILE A 188 -7.37 12.43 6.55
N ILE A 189 -6.28 11.76 6.25
CA ILE A 189 -5.11 11.61 7.11
C ILE A 189 -3.90 12.11 6.34
N ARG A 190 -3.30 13.22 6.79
CA ARG A 190 -2.14 13.82 6.13
C ARG A 190 -0.95 13.80 7.05
N TYR A 191 0.17 13.28 6.55
CA TYR A 191 1.38 13.06 7.34
C TYR A 191 1.13 12.20 8.61
N GLY A 192 0.18 11.27 8.55
CA GLY A 192 -0.20 10.43 9.70
C GLY A 192 -1.10 11.13 10.74
N ILE A 193 -1.61 12.32 10.44
CA ILE A 193 -2.48 13.09 11.33
C ILE A 193 -3.86 13.24 10.68
N GLU A 194 -4.90 12.86 11.41
CA GLU A 194 -6.29 13.07 10.99
C GLU A 194 -6.58 14.57 10.82
N GLN A 195 -7.17 14.93 9.69
CA GLN A 195 -7.47 16.31 9.32
C GLN A 195 -8.82 16.73 9.92
N SER A 196 -8.97 18.03 10.20
CA SER A 196 -10.28 18.56 10.57
C SER A 196 -11.27 18.50 9.40
N GLU A 197 -12.57 18.49 9.69
CA GLU A 197 -13.62 18.49 8.67
C GLU A 197 -13.44 19.63 7.66
N ASP A 198 -13.09 20.84 8.12
CA ASP A 198 -12.82 21.99 7.25
C ASP A 198 -11.68 21.72 6.27
N MET A 199 -10.58 21.11 6.73
CA MET A 199 -9.43 20.79 5.89
C MET A 199 -9.75 19.68 4.88
N ILE A 200 -10.55 18.69 5.29
CA ILE A 200 -11.05 17.64 4.41
C ILE A 200 -11.94 18.24 3.32
N TYR A 201 -12.89 19.10 3.69
CA TYR A 201 -13.79 19.78 2.77
C TYR A 201 -13.02 20.64 1.75
N ASP A 202 -12.07 21.45 2.22
CA ASP A 202 -11.21 22.26 1.36
C ASP A 202 -10.42 21.41 0.36
N ASN A 203 -9.93 20.25 0.80
CA ASN A 203 -9.17 19.34 -0.03
C ASN A 203 -10.05 18.69 -1.11
N ILE A 204 -11.26 18.25 -0.75
CA ILE A 204 -12.28 17.75 -1.68
C ILE A 204 -12.65 18.84 -2.70
N HIS A 205 -12.93 20.06 -2.24
CA HIS A 205 -13.35 21.16 -3.11
C HIS A 205 -12.28 21.52 -4.15
N LYS A 206 -10.99 21.48 -3.78
CA LYS A 206 -9.87 21.70 -4.71
C LYS A 206 -9.76 20.62 -5.79
N LYS A 207 -10.28 19.42 -5.55
CA LYS A 207 -10.11 18.24 -6.40
C LYS A 207 -11.38 17.85 -7.18
N ILE A 208 -12.56 18.35 -6.79
CA ILE A 208 -13.86 17.90 -7.31
C ILE A 208 -14.02 18.03 -8.83
N ASN A 209 -13.42 19.07 -9.42
CA ASN A 209 -13.51 19.34 -10.86
C ASN A 209 -12.35 18.72 -11.67
N ILE A 210 -11.47 17.95 -11.03
CA ILE A 210 -10.33 17.34 -11.70
C ILE A 210 -10.70 15.88 -12.06
N PRO A 211 -10.78 15.50 -13.35
CA PRO A 211 -11.39 14.24 -13.76
C PRO A 211 -10.76 12.96 -13.18
N ASN A 212 -9.43 12.95 -12.99
CA ASN A 212 -8.71 11.82 -12.40
C ASN A 212 -9.14 11.58 -10.94
N TRP A 213 -9.48 12.63 -10.19
CA TRP A 213 -9.83 12.55 -8.77
C TRP A 213 -11.22 11.98 -8.47
N ARG A 214 -12.04 11.70 -9.49
CA ARG A 214 -13.39 11.15 -9.29
C ARG A 214 -13.42 9.87 -8.44
N VAL A 215 -12.51 8.93 -8.71
CA VAL A 215 -12.46 7.64 -7.98
C VAL A 215 -11.92 7.84 -6.56
N PRO A 216 -10.76 8.49 -6.32
CA PRO A 216 -10.32 8.79 -4.97
C PRO A 216 -11.36 9.54 -4.13
N LEU A 217 -12.04 10.55 -4.69
CA LEU A 217 -13.07 11.31 -3.95
C LEU A 217 -14.27 10.43 -3.58
N SER A 218 -14.68 9.52 -4.47
CA SER A 218 -15.73 8.54 -4.15
C SER A 218 -15.28 7.59 -3.04
N MET A 219 -14.00 7.20 -3.00
CA MET A 219 -13.46 6.38 -1.92
C MET A 219 -13.37 7.16 -0.62
N THR A 220 -12.96 8.43 -0.65
CA THR A 220 -12.93 9.32 0.53
C THR A 220 -14.32 9.40 1.17
N LEU A 221 -15.37 9.64 0.38
CA LEU A 221 -16.75 9.67 0.87
C LEU A 221 -17.25 8.32 1.39
N GLY A 222 -16.66 7.20 0.96
CA GLY A 222 -16.98 5.88 1.50
C GLY A 222 -16.19 5.49 2.76
N ILE A 223 -15.13 6.25 3.07
CA ILE A 223 -14.31 6.09 4.28
C ILE A 223 -14.83 6.98 5.42
N LEU A 224 -15.32 8.18 5.10
CA LEU A 224 -16.03 9.08 6.03
C LEU A 224 -17.34 8.46 6.51
#